data_AF-S4GXT4-F1
#
_entry.id   AF-S4GXT4-F1
#
_cell.length_a   1.000
_cell.length_b   1.000
_cell.length_c   1.000
_cell.angle_alpha   90.00
_cell.angle_beta   90.00
_cell.angle_gamma   90.00
#
_symmetry.space_group_name_H-M   'P 1'
#
loop_
_entity.id
_entity.type
_entity.pdbx_description
1 polymer ?
#
loop_
_entity_poly.entity_id
_entity_poly.type
_entity_poly.pdbx_seq_one_letter_code
_entity_poly.pdbx_strand_id
1 'polypeptide(L)'
;MDGGFMLKTEQLIDKLKNKGVTFQECTVEDAISFLNEHNYYVKVTAYKANFHKHNGKYVGLDFMALKDLSIIDMYLRRWIIGASLNVEHSLKVNILKNIQEKILMNSV
;
A
#
# COMPACT_ATOMS: atom_id res chain seq x y z
N MET A 1 -12.91 4.38 32.05
CA MET A 1 -12.34 3.38 31.12
C MET A 1 -12.23 4.07 29.77
N ASP A 2 -11.04 4.59 29.45
CA ASP A 2 -10.78 5.28 28.19
C ASP A 2 -10.72 4.26 27.05
N GLY A 3 -11.76 4.25 26.21
CA GLY A 3 -11.72 3.61 24.91
C GLY A 3 -10.69 4.31 24.04
N GLY A 4 -9.72 3.56 23.52
CA GLY A 4 -8.63 4.08 22.69
C GLY A 4 -9.16 4.97 21.57
N PHE A 5 -8.93 6.29 21.69
CA PHE A 5 -9.38 7.28 20.72
C PHE A 5 -8.70 7.04 19.36
N MET A 6 -9.49 6.58 18.40
CA MET A 6 -9.17 6.76 16.99
C MET A 6 -9.06 8.27 16.74
N LEU A 7 -7.85 8.75 16.46
CA LEU A 7 -7.61 10.17 16.19
C LEU A 7 -8.43 10.59 14.97
N LYS A 8 -9.08 11.75 15.06
CA LYS A 8 -9.75 12.33 13.90
C LYS A 8 -8.71 12.67 12.82
N THR A 9 -9.09 12.55 11.56
CA THR A 9 -8.17 12.72 10.43
C THR A 9 -7.53 14.10 10.37
N GLU A 10 -8.24 15.13 10.83
CA GLU A 10 -7.71 16.49 11.00
C GLU A 10 -6.50 16.50 11.96
N GLN A 11 -6.58 15.77 13.08
CA GLN A 11 -5.47 15.65 14.03
C GLN A 11 -4.28 14.90 13.43
N LEU A 12 -4.54 13.97 12.50
CA LEU A 12 -3.50 13.26 11.76
C LEU A 12 -2.79 14.19 10.75
N ILE A 13 -3.53 15.06 10.08
CA ILE A 13 -2.97 16.12 9.22
C ILE A 13 -2.09 17.05 10.04
N ASP A 14 -2.54 17.51 11.20
CA ASP A 14 -1.76 18.40 12.06
C ASP A 14 -0.45 17.73 12.53
N LYS A 15 -0.48 16.43 12.83
CA LYS A 15 0.74 15.66 13.13
C LYS A 15 1.71 15.61 11.95
N LEU A 16 1.22 15.57 10.72
CA LEU A 16 2.07 15.61 9.52
C LEU A 16 2.68 16.99 9.32
N LYS A 17 1.87 18.06 9.43
CA LYS A 17 2.34 19.45 9.38
C LYS A 17 3.41 19.73 10.43
N ASN A 18 3.18 19.31 11.67
CA ASN A 18 4.14 19.47 12.78
C ASN A 18 5.47 18.74 12.52
N LYS A 19 5.45 17.67 11.72
CA LYS A 19 6.65 16.94 11.27
C LYS A 19 7.29 17.52 10.02
N GLY A 20 6.82 18.66 9.50
CA GLY A 20 7.40 19.31 8.31
C GLY A 20 6.90 18.76 6.98
N VAL A 21 5.77 18.03 6.97
CA VAL A 21 5.12 17.62 5.71
C VAL A 21 4.28 18.78 5.18
N THR A 22 4.45 19.12 3.90
CA THR A 22 3.69 20.16 3.20
C THR A 22 2.45 19.58 2.50
N PHE A 23 1.54 20.47 2.11
CA PHE A 23 0.29 20.17 1.41
C PHE A 23 0.11 21.17 0.25
N GLN A 24 1.11 21.23 -0.63
CA GLN A 24 1.16 22.17 -1.75
C GLN A 24 0.41 21.63 -2.97
N GLU A 25 0.62 20.35 -3.31
CA GLU A 25 0.04 19.71 -4.51
C GLU A 25 -1.26 18.95 -4.21
N CYS A 26 -1.54 18.67 -2.93
CA CYS A 26 -2.77 18.04 -2.47
C CYS A 26 -3.37 18.90 -1.36
N THR A 27 -4.61 19.33 -1.54
CA THR A 27 -5.30 20.13 -0.52
C THR A 27 -5.49 19.34 0.77
N VAL A 28 -5.68 20.05 1.89
CA VAL A 28 -5.94 19.42 3.19
C VAL A 28 -7.24 18.64 3.15
N GLU A 29 -8.26 19.15 2.47
CA GLU A 29 -9.57 18.52 2.28
C GLU A 29 -9.43 17.22 1.48
N ASP A 30 -8.69 17.24 0.38
CA ASP A 30 -8.41 16.04 -0.42
C ASP A 30 -7.60 15.02 0.38
N ALA A 31 -6.63 15.48 1.16
CA ALA A 31 -5.85 14.61 2.03
C ALA A 31 -6.71 13.97 3.11
N ILE A 32 -7.63 14.72 3.73
CA ILE A 32 -8.59 14.19 4.72
C ILE A 32 -9.50 13.15 4.07
N SER A 33 -10.07 13.48 2.91
CA SER A 33 -10.91 12.57 2.14
C SER A 33 -10.17 11.26 1.83
N PHE A 34 -8.94 11.37 1.34
CA PHE A 34 -8.08 10.23 1.02
C PHE A 34 -7.72 9.40 2.26
N LEU A 35 -7.43 10.02 3.40
CA LEU A 35 -7.05 9.31 4.62
C LEU A 35 -8.23 8.62 5.32
N ASN A 36 -9.45 9.17 5.16
CA ASN A 36 -10.68 8.59 5.68
C ASN A 36 -11.07 7.31 4.93
N GLU A 37 -10.68 7.19 3.65
CA GLU A 37 -10.89 5.98 2.88
C GLU A 37 -10.03 4.84 3.47
N HIS A 38 -10.69 3.77 3.93
CA HIS A 38 -10.06 2.54 4.45
C HIS A 38 -8.88 2.74 5.44
N ASN A 39 -8.85 3.82 6.22
CA ASN A 39 -7.79 4.15 7.18
C ASN A 39 -6.37 4.21 6.56
N TYR A 40 -6.22 4.84 5.39
CA TYR A 40 -4.94 4.91 4.67
C TYR A 40 -3.79 5.61 5.39
N TYR A 41 -4.02 6.28 6.53
CA TYR A 41 -2.97 6.98 7.26
C TYR A 41 -1.74 6.13 7.56
N VAL A 42 -1.93 4.91 8.08
CA VAL A 42 -0.79 4.03 8.40
C VAL A 42 -0.01 3.68 7.14
N LYS A 43 -0.73 3.36 6.04
CA LYS A 43 -0.13 3.01 4.76
C LYS A 43 0.69 4.18 4.18
N VAL A 44 0.08 5.34 4.05
CA VAL A 44 0.71 6.55 3.48
C VAL A 44 1.92 6.95 4.30
N THR A 45 1.81 6.90 5.63
CA THR A 45 2.87 7.37 6.50
C THR A 45 4.05 6.42 6.64
N ALA A 46 3.92 5.16 6.21
CA ALA A 46 5.04 4.22 6.14
C ALA A 46 6.15 4.72 5.20
N TYR A 47 5.77 5.38 4.09
CA TYR A 47 6.72 5.89 3.09
C TYR A 47 7.51 7.11 3.55
N LYS A 48 7.13 7.76 4.66
CA LYS A 48 7.88 8.91 5.20
C LYS A 48 9.32 8.54 5.56
N ALA A 49 9.59 7.27 5.89
CA ALA A 49 10.94 6.78 6.20
C ALA A 49 11.92 6.96 5.02
N ASN A 50 11.41 7.09 3.79
CA ASN A 50 12.22 7.27 2.58
C ASN A 50 12.69 8.71 2.37
N PHE A 51 12.30 9.65 3.24
CA PHE A 51 12.60 11.07 3.10
C PHE A 51 13.52 11.56 4.21
N HIS A 52 14.43 12.46 3.83
CA HIS A 52 15.39 13.06 4.76
C HIS A 52 14.71 13.96 5.79
N LYS A 53 15.33 14.01 6.97
CA LYS A 53 14.94 14.90 8.06
C LYS A 53 16.09 15.82 8.43
N HIS A 54 15.76 17.06 8.78
CA HIS A 54 16.65 18.02 9.40
C HIS A 54 16.00 18.49 10.72
N ASN A 55 16.73 18.43 11.83
CA ASN A 55 16.22 18.78 13.17
C ASN A 55 14.88 18.10 13.52
N GLY A 56 14.74 16.82 13.17
CA GLY A 56 13.54 16.02 13.47
C GLY A 56 12.32 16.28 12.58
N LYS A 57 12.39 17.22 11.63
CA LYS A 57 11.33 17.50 10.65
C LYS A 57 11.76 17.08 9.25
N TYR A 58 10.80 16.66 8.44
CA TYR A 58 11.03 16.37 7.03
C TYR A 58 11.34 17.66 6.27
N VAL A 59 12.24 17.56 5.30
CA VAL A 59 12.62 18.68 4.42
C VAL A 59 12.21 18.34 3.00
N GLY A 60 11.41 19.20 2.38
CA GLY A 60 10.95 19.01 0.99
C GLY A 60 9.97 17.84 0.78
N LEU A 61 9.31 17.37 1.85
CA LEU A 61 8.32 16.30 1.76
C LEU A 61 6.90 16.87 1.68
N ASP A 62 6.25 16.65 0.53
CA ASP A 62 4.83 16.94 0.35
C ASP A 62 3.96 15.70 0.58
N PHE A 63 2.73 15.90 1.06
CA PHE A 63 1.75 14.82 1.24
C PHE A 63 1.45 14.09 -0.08
N MET A 64 1.44 14.80 -1.21
CA MET A 64 1.21 14.20 -2.52
C MET A 64 2.22 13.09 -2.84
N ALA A 65 3.49 13.28 -2.49
CA ALA A 65 4.52 12.25 -2.69
C ALA A 65 4.22 10.97 -1.88
N LEU A 66 3.70 11.11 -0.66
CA LEU A 66 3.31 9.96 0.16
C LEU A 66 2.07 9.25 -0.40
N LYS A 67 1.09 10.03 -0.88
CA LYS A 67 -0.11 9.52 -1.55
C LYS A 67 0.28 8.72 -2.79
N ASP A 68 1.10 9.28 -3.66
CA ASP A 68 1.53 8.63 -4.90
C ASP A 68 2.30 7.34 -4.63
N LEU A 69 3.24 7.33 -3.69
CA LEU A 69 3.96 6.11 -3.30
C LEU A 69 2.99 5.02 -2.80
N SER A 70 1.97 5.41 -2.03
CA SER A 70 0.97 4.45 -1.53
C SER A 70 0.08 3.87 -2.64
N ILE A 71 -0.16 4.64 -3.70
CA ILE A 71 -0.92 4.22 -4.89
C ILE A 71 -0.06 3.30 -5.75
N ILE A 72 1.21 3.66 -5.99
CA ILE A 72 2.18 2.82 -6.72
C ILE A 72 2.31 1.45 -6.04
N ASP A 73 2.47 1.41 -4.71
CA ASP A 73 2.51 0.17 -3.94
C ASP A 73 1.24 -0.69 -4.12
N MET A 74 0.07 -0.07 -4.14
CA MET A 74 -1.20 -0.77 -4.38
C MET A 74 -1.20 -1.43 -5.76
N TYR A 75 -0.83 -0.69 -6.81
CA TYR A 75 -0.80 -1.22 -8.16
C TYR A 75 0.24 -2.32 -8.33
N LEU A 76 1.44 -2.13 -7.79
CA LEU A 76 2.50 -3.12 -7.81
C LEU A 76 2.04 -4.43 -7.14
N ARG A 77 1.41 -4.34 -5.96
CA ARG A 77 0.84 -5.50 -5.27
C ARG A 77 -0.20 -6.21 -6.13
N ARG A 78 -1.12 -5.46 -6.75
CA ARG A 78 -2.16 -6.04 -7.64
C ARG A 78 -1.54 -6.80 -8.80
N TRP A 79 -0.50 -6.24 -9.43
CA TRP A 79 0.21 -6.91 -10.52
C TRP A 79 0.94 -8.17 -10.06
N ILE A 80 1.64 -8.11 -8.92
CA ILE A 80 2.36 -9.28 -8.37
C ILE A 80 1.36 -10.40 -8.07
N ILE A 81 0.21 -10.09 -7.45
CA ILE A 81 -0.82 -11.10 -7.15
C ILE A 81 -1.37 -11.70 -8.44
N GLY A 82 -1.71 -10.88 -9.44
CA GLY A 82 -2.19 -11.38 -10.73
C GLY A 82 -1.18 -12.29 -11.44
N ALA A 83 0.10 -11.88 -11.46
CA ALA A 83 1.18 -12.70 -12.02
C ALA A 83 1.34 -14.02 -11.25
N SER A 84 1.27 -13.98 -9.92
CA SER A 84 1.41 -15.17 -9.06
C SER A 84 0.28 -16.17 -9.30
N LEU A 85 -0.97 -15.69 -9.41
CA LEU A 85 -2.14 -16.52 -9.73
C LEU A 85 -2.02 -17.16 -11.12
N ASN A 86 -1.51 -16.43 -12.11
CA ASN A 86 -1.29 -16.96 -13.45
C ASN A 86 -0.24 -18.07 -13.46
N VAL A 87 0.88 -17.86 -12.74
CA VAL A 87 1.94 -18.87 -12.59
C VAL A 87 1.40 -20.10 -11.86
N GLU A 88 0.68 -19.91 -10.74
CA GLU A 88 0.07 -21.02 -9.99
C GLU A 88 -0.88 -21.82 -10.86
N HIS A 89 -1.75 -21.15 -11.62
CA HIS A 89 -2.71 -21.79 -12.51
C HIS A 89 -1.99 -22.62 -13.59
N SER A 90 -0.98 -22.04 -14.25
CA SER A 90 -0.21 -22.74 -15.29
C SER A 90 0.48 -24.00 -14.75
N LEU A 91 1.14 -23.89 -13.58
CA LEU A 91 1.77 -25.03 -12.92
C LEU A 91 0.76 -26.12 -12.57
N LYS A 92 -0.40 -25.75 -12.01
CA LYS A 92 -1.47 -26.68 -11.64
C LYS A 92 -1.97 -27.48 -12.84
N VAL A 93 -2.21 -26.80 -13.97
CA VAL A 93 -2.64 -27.45 -15.21
C VAL A 93 -1.58 -28.43 -15.72
N ASN A 94 -0.31 -28.03 -15.74
CA ASN A 94 0.79 -28.89 -16.19
C ASN A 94 0.97 -30.13 -15.30
N ILE A 95 0.87 -29.99 -13.97
CA ILE A 95 0.96 -31.10 -13.03
C ILE A 95 -0.19 -32.09 -13.26
N LEU A 96 -1.42 -31.61 -13.38
CA LEU A 96 -2.60 -32.45 -13.60
C LEU A 96 -2.48 -33.24 -14.91
N LYS A 97 -2.02 -32.59 -15.99
CA LYS A 97 -1.77 -33.24 -17.28
C LYS A 97 -0.75 -34.38 -17.14
N ASN A 98 0.39 -34.12 -16.49
CA ASN A 98 1.44 -35.12 -16.30
C ASN A 98 0.95 -36.33 -15.45
N ILE A 99 0.12 -36.09 -14.43
CA ILE A 99 -0.48 -37.15 -13.63
C ILE A 99 -1.42 -38.00 -14.48
N GLN A 100 -2.28 -37.36 -15.27
CA GLN A 100 -3.22 -38.05 -16.14
C GLN A 100 -2.51 -38.93 -17.19
N GLU A 101 -1.45 -38.41 -17.82
CA GLU A 101 -0.63 -39.16 -18.77
C GLU A 101 0.02 -40.39 -18.13
N LYS A 102 0.57 -40.26 -16.92
CA LYS A 102 1.15 -41.39 -16.19
C LYS A 102 0.11 -42.46 -15.82
N ILE A 103 -1.09 -42.05 -15.41
CA ILE A 103 -2.16 -43.00 -15.09
C ILE A 103 -2.56 -43.79 -16.33
N LEU A 104 -2.69 -43.12 -17.48
CA LEU A 104 -3.01 -43.77 -18.76
C LEU A 104 -1.91 -44.74 -19.21
N MET A 105 -0.64 -44.40 -19.06
CA MET A 105 0.48 -45.31 -19.37
C MET A 105 0.51 -46.56 -18.49
N ASN A 106 0.09 -46.48 -17.22
CA ASN A 106 0.10 -47.61 -16.29
C ASN A 106 -1.15 -48.50 -16.38
N SER A 107 -2.12 -48.13 -17.22
CA SER A 107 -3.36 -48.89 -17.44
C SER A 107 -3.41 -49.63 -18.79
N VAL A 108 -2.27 -49.66 -19.51
CA VAL A 108 -2.00 -50.44 -20.73
C VAL A 108 -0.89 -51.44 -20.43
#